data_AF-A0A3M8GF77-F1
#
_entry.id   AF-A0A3M8GF77-F1
#
_cell.length_a   1.000
_cell.length_b   1.000
_cell.length_c   1.000
_cell.angle_alpha   90.00
_cell.angle_beta   90.00
_cell.angle_gamma   90.00
#
_symmetry.space_group_name_H-M   'P 1'
#
loop_
_entity.id
_entity.type
_entity.pdbx_description
1 polymer ?
#
loop_
_entity_poly.entity_id
_entity_poly.type
_entity_poly.pdbx_seq_one_letter_code
_entity_poly.pdbx_strand_id
1 'polypeptide(L)'
;MIFTTTNSIEGFKIADYLGIVTGVSMKMRDVTAFGGKEKQSKQMEIALNELKEEAFKELKINAQGLGANAVVGIHIDFEPVGNGFYFGVSVTGTAVKVLV
;
A
#
# COMPACT_ATOMS: atom_id res chain seq x y z
N MET A 1 -8.92 1.93 -11.23
CA MET A 1 -8.42 3.06 -10.44
C MET A 1 -6.93 3.15 -10.69
N ILE A 2 -6.44 4.33 -11.05
CA ILE A 2 -5.02 4.56 -11.32
C ILE A 2 -4.31 4.79 -9.99
N PHE A 3 -3.15 4.17 -9.82
CA PHE A 3 -2.24 4.40 -8.70
C PHE A 3 -0.91 4.87 -9.24
N THR A 4 -0.36 5.92 -8.67
CA THR A 4 0.97 6.40 -9.04
C THR A 4 1.69 7.04 -7.86
N THR A 5 3.00 6.87 -7.83
CA THR A 5 3.91 7.57 -6.91
C THR A 5 4.21 9.00 -7.39
N THR A 6 3.87 9.33 -8.63
CA THR A 6 3.96 10.71 -9.16
C THR A 6 2.83 11.58 -8.65
N ASN A 7 3.02 12.91 -8.66
CA ASN A 7 2.00 13.86 -8.20
C ASN A 7 0.93 14.18 -9.27
N SER A 8 1.08 13.68 -10.49
CA SER A 8 0.17 13.88 -11.62
C SER A 8 0.12 12.65 -12.53
N ILE A 9 -0.89 12.57 -13.39
CA ILE A 9 -1.07 11.51 -14.38
C ILE A 9 -1.05 12.17 -15.76
N GLU A 10 -0.09 11.80 -16.60
CA GLU A 10 0.05 12.37 -17.95
C GLU A 10 -1.20 12.13 -18.80
N GLY A 11 -1.64 13.16 -19.53
CA GLY A 11 -2.84 13.10 -20.37
C GLY A 11 -4.16 13.26 -19.60
N PHE A 12 -4.14 13.30 -18.27
CA PHE A 12 -5.34 13.45 -17.44
C PHE A 12 -5.27 14.75 -16.61
N LYS A 13 -6.38 15.49 -16.54
CA LYS A 13 -6.53 16.63 -15.64
C LYS A 13 -7.18 16.19 -14.33
N ILE A 14 -6.58 16.53 -13.19
CA ILE A 14 -7.21 16.37 -11.88
C ILE A 14 -8.30 17.45 -11.74
N ALA A 15 -9.55 17.01 -11.59
CA ALA A 15 -10.70 17.87 -11.36
C ALA A 15 -10.88 18.18 -9.87
N ASP A 16 -10.79 17.15 -9.03
CA ASP A 16 -11.04 17.26 -7.59
C ASP A 16 -9.97 16.52 -6.78
N TYR A 17 -9.54 17.14 -5.68
CA TYR A 17 -8.74 16.51 -4.64
C TYR A 17 -9.66 16.15 -3.47
N LEU A 18 -9.80 14.86 -3.19
CA LEU A 18 -10.81 14.34 -2.28
C LEU A 18 -10.25 14.05 -0.88
N GLY A 19 -8.96 14.35 -0.67
CA GLY A 19 -8.28 14.20 0.61
C GLY A 19 -7.23 13.10 0.60
N ILE A 20 -6.56 12.94 1.75
CA ILE A 20 -5.55 11.90 1.97
C ILE A 20 -6.27 10.58 2.24
N VAL A 21 -5.75 9.51 1.66
CA VAL A 21 -6.21 8.14 1.89
C VAL A 21 -5.04 7.25 2.26
N THR A 22 -5.33 6.26 3.10
CA THR A 22 -4.35 5.29 3.59
C THR A 22 -4.88 3.87 3.39
N GLY A 23 -3.97 2.91 3.32
CA GLY A 23 -4.26 1.48 3.48
C GLY A 23 -3.13 0.83 4.26
N VAL A 24 -3.47 -0.07 5.18
CA VAL A 24 -2.53 -0.68 6.13
C VAL A 24 -2.78 -2.18 6.18
N SER A 25 -1.73 -2.96 5.96
CA SER A 25 -1.75 -4.39 6.25
C SER A 25 -0.63 -4.74 7.23
N MET A 26 -0.92 -5.67 8.14
CA MET A 26 0.00 -6.12 9.17
C MET A 26 -0.01 -7.65 9.27
N LYS A 27 1.17 -8.25 9.41
CA LYS A 27 1.33 -9.70 9.59
C LYS A 27 2.34 -10.00 10.67
N MET A 28 2.04 -11.04 11.45
CA MET A 28 2.98 -11.57 12.43
C MET A 28 4.11 -12.31 11.71
N ARG A 29 5.35 -12.05 12.13
CA ARG A 29 6.53 -12.78 11.67
C ARG A 29 6.41 -14.22 12.12
N ASP A 30 6.32 -15.14 11.17
CA ASP A 30 6.39 -16.55 11.48
C ASP A 30 7.84 -16.94 11.78
N VAL A 31 8.15 -17.12 13.07
CA VAL A 31 9.50 -17.45 13.56
C VAL A 31 9.78 -18.96 13.41
N THR A 32 8.81 -19.75 12.95
CA THR A 32 8.91 -21.22 12.88
C THR A 32 9.45 -21.74 11.55
N ALA A 33 9.91 -20.87 10.65
CA ALA A 33 10.46 -21.26 9.35
C ALA A 33 11.77 -22.08 9.50
N PHE A 34 11.64 -23.39 9.65
CA PHE A 34 12.75 -24.34 9.59
C PHE A 34 13.29 -24.41 8.16
N GLY A 35 14.44 -23.76 7.97
CA GLY A 35 15.24 -23.77 6.73
C GLY A 35 16.29 -22.68 6.79
N GLY A 36 17.45 -22.90 6.19
CA GLY A 36 18.57 -21.94 6.20
C GLY A 36 18.18 -20.54 5.71
N LYS A 37 19.08 -19.57 5.91
CA LYS A 37 18.86 -18.13 5.67
C LYS A 37 18.17 -17.79 4.33
N GLU A 38 18.46 -18.53 3.26
CA GLU A 38 17.85 -18.32 1.94
C GLU A 38 16.34 -18.60 1.91
N LYS A 39 15.88 -19.70 2.52
CA LYS A 39 14.45 -20.07 2.55
C LYS A 39 13.65 -19.05 3.36
N GLN A 40 14.24 -18.54 4.44
CA GLN A 40 13.66 -17.48 5.26
C GLN A 40 13.54 -16.17 4.48
N SER A 41 14.54 -15.79 3.69
CA SER A 41 14.50 -14.58 2.85
C SER A 41 13.37 -14.65 1.82
N LYS A 42 13.23 -15.79 1.12
CA LYS A 42 12.19 -15.97 0.09
C LYS A 42 10.77 -15.92 0.69
N GLN A 43 10.58 -16.54 1.86
CA GLN A 43 9.27 -16.48 2.55
C GLN A 43 8.94 -15.07 3.04
N MET A 44 9.94 -14.32 3.51
CA MET A 44 9.76 -12.94 3.93
C MET A 44 9.38 -12.05 2.74
N GLU A 45 10.01 -12.24 1.58
CA GLU A 45 9.65 -11.52 0.34
C GLU A 45 8.20 -11.79 -0.09
N ILE A 46 7.78 -13.07 -0.10
CA ILE A 46 6.40 -13.45 -0.40
C ILE A 46 5.43 -12.77 0.56
N ALA A 47 5.70 -12.82 1.87
CA ALA A 47 4.85 -12.20 2.88
C ALA A 47 4.77 -10.67 2.72
N LEU A 48 5.87 -10.00 2.37
CA LEU A 48 5.87 -8.55 2.11
C LEU A 48 5.05 -8.17 0.88
N ASN A 49 5.05 -9.01 -0.16
CA ASN A 49 4.23 -8.77 -1.35
C ASN A 49 2.74 -8.94 -1.03
N GLU A 50 2.36 -9.98 -0.27
CA GLU A 50 0.99 -10.16 0.21
C GLU A 50 0.51 -8.95 1.02
N LEU A 51 1.34 -8.46 1.96
CA LEU A 51 1.03 -7.27 2.76
C LEU A 51 0.80 -6.02 1.90
N LYS A 52 1.62 -5.81 0.88
CA LYS A 52 1.44 -4.69 -0.07
C LYS A 52 0.12 -4.81 -0.81
N GLU A 53 -0.19 -5.99 -1.35
CA GLU A 53 -1.43 -6.20 -2.09
C GLU A 53 -2.66 -5.90 -1.23
N GLU A 54 -2.67 -6.35 0.02
CA GLU A 54 -3.74 -6.05 0.98
C GLU A 54 -3.82 -4.56 1.32
N ALA A 55 -2.68 -3.90 1.57
CA ALA A 55 -2.64 -2.46 1.85
C ALA A 55 -3.17 -1.64 0.66
N PHE A 56 -2.80 -1.99 -0.58
CA PHE A 56 -3.34 -1.35 -1.78
C PHE A 56 -4.82 -1.63 -1.99
N LYS A 57 -5.31 -2.81 -1.60
CA LYS A 57 -6.75 -3.13 -1.63
C LYS A 57 -7.54 -2.25 -0.67
N GLU A 58 -7.04 -2.02 0.55
CA GLU A 58 -7.66 -1.11 1.51
C GLU A 58 -7.60 0.34 1.02
N LEU A 59 -6.44 0.80 0.53
CA LEU A 59 -6.27 2.14 -0.06
C LEU A 59 -7.30 2.37 -1.18
N LYS A 60 -7.51 1.37 -2.04
CA LYS A 60 -8.51 1.41 -3.10
C LYS A 60 -9.92 1.60 -2.54
N ILE A 61 -10.31 0.80 -1.54
CA ILE A 61 -11.64 0.87 -0.93
C ILE A 61 -11.85 2.26 -0.32
N ASN A 62 -10.87 2.77 0.41
CA ASN A 62 -10.92 4.09 1.03
C ASN A 62 -11.03 5.22 -0.01
N ALA A 63 -10.24 5.17 -1.07
CA ALA A 63 -10.33 6.12 -2.18
C ALA A 63 -11.69 6.04 -2.90
N GLN A 64 -12.21 4.83 -3.14
CA GLN A 64 -13.53 4.63 -3.75
C GLN A 64 -14.66 5.16 -2.85
N GLY A 65 -14.53 5.03 -1.53
CA GLY A 65 -15.47 5.60 -0.57
C GLY A 65 -15.59 7.12 -0.64
N LEU A 66 -14.53 7.80 -1.07
CA LEU A 66 -14.52 9.24 -1.33
C LEU A 66 -14.98 9.61 -2.76
N GLY A 67 -15.24 8.63 -3.62
CA GLY A 67 -15.61 8.85 -5.03
C GLY A 67 -14.41 9.13 -5.95
N ALA A 68 -13.18 8.83 -5.52
CA ALA A 68 -11.99 8.95 -6.37
C ALA A 68 -11.97 7.88 -7.46
N ASN A 69 -11.32 8.22 -8.58
CA ASN A 69 -10.98 7.26 -9.64
C ASN A 69 -9.46 7.08 -9.81
N ALA A 70 -8.65 7.85 -9.07
CA ALA A 70 -7.20 7.68 -8.98
C ALA A 70 -6.65 8.08 -7.59
N VAL A 71 -5.44 7.60 -7.28
CA VAL A 71 -4.64 8.07 -6.14
C VAL A 71 -3.24 8.42 -6.64
N VAL A 72 -2.80 9.65 -6.34
CA VAL A 72 -1.48 10.20 -6.75
C VAL A 72 -0.61 10.44 -5.53
N GLY A 73 0.69 10.65 -5.76
CA GLY A 73 1.67 10.94 -4.71
C GLY A 73 1.79 9.80 -3.69
N ILE A 74 1.67 8.56 -4.16
CA ILE A 74 1.69 7.40 -3.28
C ILE A 74 3.07 7.24 -2.62
N HIS A 75 3.06 7.07 -1.31
CA HIS A 75 4.20 6.68 -0.49
C HIS A 75 3.92 5.33 0.18
N ILE A 76 4.96 4.51 0.35
CA ILE A 76 4.87 3.17 0.94
C ILE A 76 5.90 3.09 2.05
N ASP A 77 5.44 2.87 3.27
CA ASP A 77 6.27 2.72 4.45
C ASP A 77 6.21 1.28 4.98
N PHE A 78 7.32 0.83 5.54
CA PHE A 78 7.44 -0.44 6.23
C PHE A 78 7.72 -0.18 7.69
N GLU A 79 6.81 -0.60 8.54
CA GLU A 79 6.87 -0.33 9.96
C GLU A 79 7.08 -1.65 10.73
N PRO A 80 8.19 -1.80 11.48
CA PRO A 80 8.26 -2.84 12.49
C PRO A 80 7.29 -2.47 13.62
N VAL A 81 6.33 -3.34 13.92
CA VAL A 81 5.34 -3.11 14.98
C VAL A 81 5.69 -3.97 16.20
N GLY A 82 5.75 -3.34 17.38
CA GLY A 82 6.12 -3.99 18.64
C GLY A 82 7.60 -4.38 18.74
N ASN A 83 7.92 -5.46 19.47
CA ASN A 83 9.29 -5.96 19.68
C ASN A 83 9.93 -6.60 18.42
N GLY A 84 9.51 -6.21 17.21
CA GLY A 84 10.00 -6.78 15.94
C GLY A 84 9.34 -8.09 15.51
N PHE A 85 8.21 -8.44 16.14
CA PHE A 85 7.42 -9.64 15.80
C PHE A 85 6.35 -9.38 14.74
N TYR A 86 6.04 -8.12 14.42
CA TYR A 86 5.08 -7.77 13.38
C TYR A 86 5.74 -6.89 12.33
N PHE A 87 5.34 -7.11 11.08
CA PHE A 87 5.66 -6.22 9.97
C PHE A 87 4.37 -5.63 9.44
N GLY A 88 4.32 -4.29 9.41
CA GLY A 88 3.27 -3.52 8.77
C GLY A 88 3.75 -2.91 7.46
N VAL A 89 2.86 -2.84 6.48
CA VAL A 89 3.00 -1.99 5.29
C VAL A 89 1.87 -0.98 5.35
N SER A 90 2.24 0.30 5.36
CA SER A 90 1.30 1.41 5.21
C SER A 90 1.51 2.05 3.84
N VAL A 91 0.42 2.33 3.14
CA VAL A 91 0.41 3.01 1.86
C VAL A 91 -0.43 4.26 2.01
N THR A 92 0.12 5.41 1.66
CA THR A 92 -0.54 6.71 1.79
C THR A 92 -0.52 7.43 0.44
N GLY A 93 -1.58 8.15 0.10
CA GLY A 93 -1.61 9.00 -1.09
C GLY A 93 -2.76 9.99 -1.06
N THR A 94 -2.93 10.74 -2.16
CA THR A 94 -4.03 11.69 -2.30
C THR A 94 -5.08 11.14 -3.26
N ALA A 95 -6.30 10.94 -2.77
CA ALA A 95 -7.43 10.50 -3.56
C ALA A 95 -7.89 11.65 -4.47
N VAL A 96 -8.00 11.39 -5.77
CA VAL A 96 -8.36 12.41 -6.77
C VAL A 96 -9.41 11.89 -7.76
N LYS A 97 -10.14 12.82 -8.35
CA LYS A 97 -10.98 12.58 -9.51
C LYS A 97 -10.32 13.17 -10.74
N VAL A 98 -9.96 12.33 -11.70
CA VAL A 98 -9.45 12.76 -13.01
C VAL A 98 -10.55 12.73 -14.07
N LEU A 99 -10.47 13.65 -15.01
CA LEU A 99 -11.35 13.69 -16.19
C LEU A 99 -10.89 12.64 -17.19
N VAL A 100 -11.78 11.70 -17.52
CA VAL A 100 -11.56 10.62 -18.50
C VAL A 100 -12.28 10.97 -19.80
#